data_AF-A0A2P4P696-F1
#
_entry.id   AF-A0A2P4P696-F1
#
_cell.length_a   1.000
_cell.length_b   1.000
_cell.length_c   1.000
_cell.angle_alpha   90.00
_cell.angle_beta   90.00
_cell.angle_gamma   90.00
#
_symmetry.space_group_name_H-M   'P 1'
#
loop_
_entity.id
_entity.type
_entity.pdbx_description
1 polymer ?
#
loop_
_entity_poly.entity_id
_entity_poly.type
_entity_poly.pdbx_seq_one_letter_code
_entity_poly.pdbx_strand_id
1 'polypeptide(L)'
;MSLEILEEFEKTIPSGNDQSHVTSVKPDLEVSMEQDDEQESLDKNQIIEQGLIQELCGTFDTCSPISSDDNISSTNTKSSCNGSENMILGSAQHLSYLFDTAIKSGQQEILDWYNYSLEFESRVNALTADGRIKDKTARSKIYKEMKPFLPAKITQDNLRKKTLRARKHLTLFGKNGVGIDKIKLVSYSATEISKLIY
;
A
#
# COMPACT_ATOMS: atom_id res chain seq x y z
N MET A 1 -56.46 -61.04 14.40
CA MET A 1 -55.07 -60.94 13.89
C MET A 1 -54.17 -61.42 15.02
N SER A 2 -53.34 -62.41 14.71
CA SER A 2 -52.87 -63.45 15.63
C SER A 2 -51.63 -63.11 16.48
N LEU A 3 -51.70 -63.64 17.69
CA LEU A 3 -50.72 -64.25 18.61
C LEU A 3 -49.28 -64.64 18.17
N GLU A 4 -48.41 -64.65 19.19
CA GLU A 4 -47.35 -65.64 19.55
C GLU A 4 -45.97 -65.58 18.83
N ILE A 5 -44.85 -65.34 19.56
CA ILE A 5 -43.98 -66.22 20.40
C ILE A 5 -42.87 -66.96 19.58
N LEU A 6 -41.70 -67.16 20.23
CA LEU A 6 -40.61 -68.12 19.96
C LEU A 6 -39.57 -67.69 18.88
N GLU A 7 -38.28 -68.01 18.94
CA GLU A 7 -37.50 -68.95 19.76
C GLU A 7 -36.00 -68.59 19.69
N GLU A 8 -35.29 -68.89 20.76
CA GLU A 8 -33.86 -68.76 21.00
C GLU A 8 -33.08 -69.89 20.33
N PHE A 9 -31.92 -69.62 19.70
CA PHE A 9 -30.91 -70.65 19.46
C PHE A 9 -29.48 -70.10 19.60
N GLU A 10 -28.84 -70.47 20.70
CA GLU A 10 -27.38 -70.52 20.80
C GLU A 10 -26.79 -71.49 19.75
N LYS A 11 -25.67 -71.10 19.11
CA LYS A 11 -24.53 -72.01 18.97
C LYS A 11 -23.21 -71.30 18.68
N THR A 12 -22.19 -71.84 19.34
CA THR A 12 -20.84 -71.31 19.60
C THR A 12 -19.80 -71.98 18.67
N ILE A 13 -18.97 -71.18 17.95
CA ILE A 13 -17.49 -71.28 17.68
C ILE A 13 -16.97 -72.56 16.91
N PRO A 14 -15.73 -72.69 16.35
CA PRO A 14 -14.55 -71.80 16.13
C PRO A 14 -13.99 -71.82 14.68
N SER A 15 -12.99 -70.97 14.39
CA SER A 15 -11.59 -71.42 14.22
C SER A 15 -10.78 -70.40 13.42
N GLY A 16 -9.62 -70.06 13.96
CA GLY A 16 -8.78 -68.96 13.52
C GLY A 16 -8.10 -69.17 12.17
N ASN A 17 -7.58 -68.07 11.63
CA ASN A 17 -6.14 -67.96 11.48
C ASN A 17 -5.72 -66.48 11.41
N ASP A 18 -4.98 -66.08 12.44
CA ASP A 18 -3.82 -65.20 12.49
C ASP A 18 -3.43 -64.28 11.31
N GLN A 19 -3.22 -63.03 11.73
CA GLN A 19 -1.96 -62.26 11.60
C GLN A 19 -1.91 -61.01 10.70
N SER A 20 -1.57 -59.93 11.41
CA SER A 20 -0.82 -58.73 11.01
C SER A 20 -1.59 -57.49 10.54
N HIS A 21 -2.15 -56.83 11.55
CA HIS A 21 -2.00 -55.40 11.82
C HIS A 21 -0.63 -54.84 11.35
N VAL A 22 -0.66 -53.83 10.47
CA VAL A 22 0.19 -52.64 10.57
C VAL A 22 -0.69 -51.42 10.36
N THR A 23 -1.05 -50.80 11.48
CA THR A 23 -1.71 -49.51 11.59
C THR A 23 -0.75 -48.42 11.10
N SER A 24 -1.15 -47.66 10.08
CA SER A 24 -0.46 -46.42 9.73
C SER A 24 -0.86 -45.35 10.74
N VAL A 25 0.02 -45.12 11.72
CA VAL A 25 -0.11 -44.09 12.74
C VAL A 25 0.23 -42.74 12.10
N LYS A 26 -0.75 -41.84 12.10
CA LYS A 26 -0.60 -40.40 11.86
C LYS A 26 0.03 -39.76 13.11
N PRO A 27 1.00 -38.85 12.99
CA PRO A 27 1.24 -37.85 14.02
C PRO A 27 0.77 -36.48 13.53
N ASP A 28 -0.24 -35.93 14.21
CA ASP A 28 -0.42 -34.48 14.34
C ASP A 28 0.33 -34.07 15.62
N LEU A 29 1.30 -33.15 15.54
CA LEU A 29 1.48 -32.10 16.54
C LEU A 29 2.39 -30.97 16.02
N GLU A 30 1.87 -29.76 16.15
CA GLU A 30 2.47 -28.47 15.85
C GLU A 30 3.79 -28.21 16.60
N VAL A 31 4.73 -27.56 15.92
CA VAL A 31 5.56 -26.50 16.51
C VAL A 31 5.56 -25.32 15.55
N SER A 32 4.94 -24.24 16.00
CA SER A 32 5.05 -22.90 15.46
C SER A 32 6.52 -22.47 15.37
N MET A 33 6.89 -21.96 14.20
CA MET A 33 7.85 -20.87 14.12
C MET A 33 7.21 -19.79 13.29
N GLU A 34 6.50 -18.89 13.98
CA GLU A 34 6.32 -17.55 13.46
C GLU A 34 7.72 -16.95 13.31
N GLN A 35 8.20 -16.86 12.06
CA GLN A 35 9.25 -15.91 11.77
C GLN A 35 8.54 -14.61 11.44
N ASP A 36 8.41 -13.85 12.51
CA ASP A 36 8.19 -12.43 12.55
C ASP A 36 9.28 -11.73 11.73
N ASP A 37 9.00 -11.52 10.43
CA ASP A 37 9.80 -10.68 9.52
C ASP A 37 9.67 -9.18 9.83
N GLU A 38 9.21 -8.80 11.03
CA GLU A 38 9.13 -7.40 11.44
C GLU A 38 10.52 -6.80 11.73
N GLN A 39 11.54 -7.60 12.01
CA GLN A 39 12.87 -7.09 12.42
C GLN A 39 13.73 -6.56 11.25
N GLU A 40 13.62 -7.10 10.02
CA GLU A 40 14.35 -6.59 8.83
C GLU A 40 13.65 -5.36 8.19
N SER A 41 12.38 -5.13 8.54
CA SER A 41 11.57 -4.06 7.97
C SER A 41 11.84 -2.69 8.59
N LEU A 42 12.27 -2.66 9.86
CA LEU A 42 12.55 -1.43 10.60
C LEU A 42 13.70 -0.63 9.97
N ASP A 43 14.76 -1.32 9.56
CA ASP A 43 15.93 -0.70 8.93
C ASP A 43 15.57 -0.02 7.60
N LYS A 44 14.79 -0.71 6.76
CA LYS A 44 14.34 -0.19 5.45
C LYS A 44 13.43 1.02 5.59
N ASN A 45 12.51 1.00 6.53
CA ASN A 45 11.61 2.14 6.78
C ASN A 45 12.38 3.35 7.34
N GLN A 46 13.38 3.14 8.21
CA GLN A 46 14.25 4.21 8.68
C GLN A 46 15.04 4.85 7.53
N ILE A 47 15.59 4.05 6.61
CA ILE A 47 16.30 4.58 5.43
C ILE A 47 15.37 5.45 4.57
N ILE A 48 14.14 4.99 4.32
CA ILE A 48 13.14 5.74 3.55
C ILE A 48 12.78 7.04 4.29
N GLU A 49 12.57 6.98 5.60
CA GLU A 49 12.25 8.16 6.42
C GLU A 49 13.37 9.20 6.38
N GLN A 50 14.62 8.79 6.61
CA GLN A 50 15.76 9.70 6.57
C GLN A 50 15.98 10.32 5.18
N GLY A 51 15.83 9.52 4.12
CA GLY A 51 15.90 10.02 2.75
C GLY A 51 14.79 11.02 2.41
N LEU A 52 13.56 10.76 2.85
CA LEU A 52 12.46 11.71 2.71
C LEU A 52 12.70 12.99 3.50
N ILE A 53 13.21 12.90 4.73
CA ILE A 53 13.59 14.09 5.52
C ILE A 53 14.61 14.92 4.73
N GLN A 54 15.62 14.29 4.14
CA GLN A 54 16.63 14.99 3.33
C GLN A 54 16.01 15.70 2.11
N GLU A 55 15.13 15.03 1.37
CA GLU A 55 14.42 15.61 0.22
C GLU A 55 13.52 16.79 0.62
N LEU A 56 12.83 16.68 1.76
CA LEU A 56 11.81 17.63 2.19
C LEU A 56 12.38 18.86 2.92
N CYS A 57 13.44 18.66 3.71
CA CYS A 57 14.12 19.72 4.43
C CYS A 57 15.04 20.54 3.52
N GLY A 58 15.43 19.98 2.37
CA GLY A 58 16.47 20.57 1.52
C GLY A 58 17.85 20.41 2.18
N THR A 59 18.88 20.22 1.36
CA THR A 59 20.26 20.29 1.83
C THR A 59 20.50 21.68 2.44
N PHE A 60 20.58 21.78 3.77
CA PHE A 60 20.96 23.02 4.44
C PHE A 60 22.42 23.43 4.19
N ASP A 61 23.21 22.63 3.46
CA ASP A 61 24.63 22.88 3.23
C ASP A 61 25.03 22.77 1.76
N THR A 62 24.70 23.79 0.97
CA THR A 62 25.68 24.44 0.08
C THR A 62 25.17 25.82 -0.34
N CYS A 63 25.15 26.76 0.61
CA CYS A 63 25.50 28.12 0.22
C CYS A 63 26.94 28.05 -0.29
N SER A 64 27.13 27.97 -1.61
CA SER A 64 28.40 28.39 -2.18
C SER A 64 28.60 29.84 -1.74
N PRO A 65 29.75 30.20 -1.14
CA PRO A 65 30.00 31.59 -0.81
C PRO A 65 29.87 32.40 -2.10
N ILE A 66 29.08 33.47 -2.01
CA ILE A 66 28.97 34.49 -3.03
C ILE A 66 30.39 35.01 -3.27
N SER A 67 31.06 34.49 -4.30
CA SER A 67 32.18 35.19 -4.91
C SER A 67 31.54 36.27 -5.77
N SER A 68 31.44 37.46 -5.18
CA SER A 68 31.13 38.67 -5.92
C SER A 68 32.26 38.89 -6.94
N ASP A 69 31.98 38.60 -8.20
CA ASP A 69 32.59 39.31 -9.32
C ASP A 69 31.60 39.35 -10.47
N ASP A 70 31.41 40.57 -10.94
CA ASP A 70 30.38 41.01 -11.87
C ASP A 70 30.47 40.34 -13.25
N ASN A 71 29.30 40.35 -13.91
CA ASN A 71 29.12 40.26 -15.35
C ASN A 71 29.12 38.85 -15.94
N ILE A 72 27.91 38.33 -16.23
CA ILE A 72 27.48 37.90 -17.58
C ILE A 72 25.96 37.66 -17.53
N SER A 73 25.25 38.47 -18.32
CA SER A 73 23.97 38.22 -18.98
C SER A 73 22.97 37.27 -18.31
N SER A 74 21.91 37.84 -17.72
CA SER A 74 20.68 37.14 -17.38
C SER A 74 19.94 36.69 -18.64
N THR A 75 20.37 35.59 -19.25
CA THR A 75 19.49 34.80 -20.11
C THR A 75 18.79 33.78 -19.24
N ASN A 76 17.50 34.02 -18.99
CA ASN A 76 16.54 33.02 -18.54
C ASN A 76 16.79 31.70 -19.27
N THR A 77 17.46 30.75 -18.61
CA THR A 77 17.36 29.34 -18.98
C THR A 77 16.00 28.84 -18.49
N LYS A 78 14.95 29.28 -19.19
CA LYS A 78 13.82 28.40 -19.43
C LYS A 78 14.42 27.20 -20.18
N SER A 79 14.87 26.17 -19.45
CA SER A 79 14.99 24.84 -20.04
C SER A 79 13.57 24.31 -20.22
N SER A 80 12.84 24.96 -21.11
CA SER A 80 11.66 24.40 -21.74
C SER A 80 12.22 23.29 -22.61
N CYS A 81 12.39 22.10 -22.04
CA CYS A 81 12.68 20.89 -22.80
C CYS A 81 11.40 20.51 -23.56
N ASN A 82 11.05 21.33 -24.55
CA ASN A 82 10.10 20.99 -25.57
C ASN A 82 10.86 20.09 -26.55
N GLY A 83 10.59 18.79 -26.51
CA GLY A 83 11.04 17.85 -27.54
C GLY A 83 11.85 16.68 -26.99
N SER A 84 11.17 15.61 -26.60
CA SER A 84 11.78 14.27 -26.48
C SER A 84 12.30 13.75 -27.84
N GLU A 85 11.97 14.43 -28.94
CA GLU A 85 12.13 13.96 -30.32
C GLU A 85 13.59 13.92 -30.81
N ASN A 86 14.54 14.54 -30.09
CA ASN A 86 15.93 14.66 -30.53
C ASN A 86 16.97 13.98 -29.62
N MET A 87 16.57 13.29 -28.55
CA MET A 87 17.54 12.61 -27.67
C MET A 87 17.97 11.27 -28.26
N ILE A 88 19.29 11.05 -28.34
CA ILE A 88 19.85 9.76 -28.76
C ILE A 88 19.48 8.69 -27.72
N LEU A 89 18.76 7.66 -28.16
CA LEU A 89 18.42 6.52 -27.32
C LEU A 89 19.69 5.88 -26.75
N GLY A 90 19.68 5.55 -25.45
CA GLY A 90 20.82 4.97 -24.75
C GLY A 90 21.88 5.99 -24.32
N SER A 91 21.76 7.27 -24.69
CA SER A 91 22.62 8.32 -24.14
C SER A 91 22.31 8.58 -22.66
N ALA A 92 23.30 9.11 -21.93
CA ALA A 92 23.10 9.55 -20.55
C ALA A 92 22.00 10.62 -20.43
N GLN A 93 21.86 11.50 -21.43
CA GLN A 93 20.78 12.49 -21.48
C GLN A 93 19.40 11.84 -21.56
N HIS A 94 19.25 10.82 -22.40
CA HIS A 94 18.00 10.06 -22.49
C HIS A 94 17.69 9.32 -21.18
N LEU A 95 18.70 8.73 -20.53
CA LEU A 95 18.53 8.10 -19.22
C LEU A 95 18.06 9.10 -18.15
N SER A 96 18.66 10.30 -18.11
CA SER A 96 18.25 11.37 -17.20
C SER A 96 16.81 11.79 -17.44
N TYR A 97 16.41 11.96 -18.70
CA TYR A 97 15.04 12.29 -19.07
C TYR A 97 14.03 11.22 -18.61
N LEU A 98 14.35 9.94 -18.80
CA LEU A 98 13.51 8.84 -18.34
C LEU A 98 13.40 8.81 -16.81
N PHE A 99 14.50 9.05 -16.10
CA PHE A 99 14.52 9.13 -14.65
C PHE A 99 13.61 10.27 -14.15
N ASP A 100 13.79 11.50 -14.66
CA ASP A 100 12.94 12.65 -14.29
C ASP A 100 11.46 12.39 -14.59
N THR A 101 11.17 11.72 -15.70
CA THR A 101 9.81 11.34 -16.07
C THR A 101 9.22 10.33 -15.09
N ALA A 102 10.00 9.34 -14.65
CA ALA A 102 9.58 8.38 -13.64
C ALA A 102 9.29 9.06 -12.29
N ILE A 103 10.16 9.99 -11.85
CA ILE A 103 9.93 10.78 -10.62
C ILE A 103 8.64 11.59 -10.73
N LYS A 104 8.45 12.35 -11.82
CA LYS A 104 7.23 13.15 -12.04
C LYS A 104 5.97 12.29 -12.05
N SER A 105 6.03 11.09 -12.65
CA SER A 105 4.94 10.12 -12.63
C SER A 105 4.62 9.66 -11.20
N GLY A 106 5.64 9.36 -10.39
CA GLY A 106 5.47 9.01 -8.97
C GLY A 106 4.88 10.15 -8.13
N GLN A 107 5.32 11.38 -8.37
CA GLN A 107 4.76 12.57 -7.72
C GLN A 107 3.28 12.77 -8.06
N GLN A 108 2.91 12.54 -9.33
CA GLN A 108 1.51 12.58 -9.74
C GLN A 108 0.69 11.46 -9.05
N GLU A 109 1.24 10.26 -8.94
CA GLU A 109 0.59 9.16 -8.20
C GLU A 109 0.32 9.55 -6.73
N ILE A 110 1.30 10.14 -6.04
CA ILE A 110 1.14 10.62 -4.67
C ILE A 110 0.04 11.68 -4.58
N LEU A 111 0.03 12.64 -5.52
CA LEU A 111 -0.98 13.70 -5.59
C LEU A 111 -2.39 13.14 -5.81
N ASP A 112 -2.55 12.16 -6.69
CA ASP A 112 -3.83 11.51 -6.94
C ASP A 112 -4.35 10.76 -5.70
N TRP A 113 -3.46 10.05 -4.99
CA TRP A 113 -3.82 9.42 -3.72
C TRP A 113 -4.19 10.43 -2.63
N TYR A 114 -3.47 11.55 -2.53
CA TYR A 114 -3.78 12.65 -1.63
C TYR A 114 -5.18 13.22 -1.92
N ASN A 115 -5.46 13.58 -3.17
CA ASN A 115 -6.74 14.17 -3.59
C ASN A 115 -7.89 13.19 -3.37
N TYR A 116 -7.69 11.91 -3.74
CA TYR A 116 -8.67 10.85 -3.47
C TYR A 116 -9.03 10.78 -1.99
N SER A 117 -8.03 10.76 -1.10
CA SER A 117 -8.29 10.70 0.34
C SER A 117 -8.93 11.97 0.88
N LEU A 118 -8.55 13.15 0.37
CA LEU A 118 -9.11 14.43 0.78
C LEU A 118 -10.61 14.49 0.46
N GLU A 119 -10.99 14.15 -0.77
CA GLU A 119 -12.40 14.10 -1.19
C GLU A 119 -13.17 13.01 -0.44
N PHE A 120 -12.58 11.84 -0.24
CA PHE A 120 -13.20 10.74 0.48
C PHE A 120 -13.54 11.15 1.93
N GLU A 121 -12.58 11.68 2.69
CA GLU A 121 -12.82 12.12 4.06
C GLU A 121 -13.76 13.34 4.12
N SER A 122 -13.70 14.25 3.14
CA SER A 122 -14.67 15.35 3.03
C SER A 122 -16.11 14.85 2.87
N ARG A 123 -16.31 13.82 2.05
CA ARG A 123 -17.61 13.18 1.86
C ARG A 123 -18.06 12.38 3.09
N VAL A 124 -17.13 11.74 3.80
CA VAL A 124 -17.43 11.12 5.11
C VAL A 124 -17.93 12.19 6.08
N ASN A 125 -17.19 13.30 6.24
CA ASN A 125 -17.56 14.40 7.12
C ASN A 125 -18.93 15.00 6.77
N ALA A 126 -19.22 15.19 5.48
CA ALA A 126 -20.51 15.69 5.04
C ALA A 126 -21.66 14.73 5.39
N LEU A 127 -21.46 13.42 5.28
CA LEU A 127 -22.45 12.40 5.64
C LEU A 127 -22.65 12.28 7.16
N THR A 128 -21.61 12.53 7.96
CA THR A 128 -21.65 12.38 9.42
C THR A 128 -21.95 13.69 10.16
N ALA A 129 -22.05 14.82 9.46
CA ALA A 129 -22.18 16.15 10.04
C ALA A 129 -23.40 16.33 10.97
N ASP A 130 -24.50 15.63 10.70
CA ASP A 130 -25.73 15.69 11.52
C ASP A 130 -25.76 14.67 12.69
N GLY A 131 -24.70 13.86 12.82
CA GLY A 131 -24.58 12.80 13.84
C GLY A 131 -25.48 11.59 13.66
N ARG A 132 -26.37 11.56 12.64
CA ARG A 132 -27.31 10.45 12.42
C ARG A 132 -26.64 9.26 11.76
N ILE A 133 -25.70 9.52 10.85
CA ILE A 133 -24.94 8.48 10.16
C ILE A 133 -23.63 8.25 10.91
N LYS A 134 -23.41 7.01 11.36
CA LYS A 134 -22.12 6.59 11.91
C LYS A 134 -21.06 6.54 10.81
N ASP A 135 -19.82 6.87 11.15
CA ASP A 135 -18.66 6.82 10.25
C ASP A 135 -18.58 5.54 9.40
N LYS A 136 -18.70 4.37 10.04
CA LYS A 136 -18.67 3.06 9.36
C LYS A 136 -19.73 2.97 8.26
N THR A 137 -20.93 3.50 8.51
CA THR A 137 -22.04 3.52 7.55
C THR A 137 -21.78 4.52 6.43
N ALA A 138 -21.26 5.71 6.75
CA ALA A 138 -20.90 6.72 5.76
C ALA A 138 -19.84 6.18 4.78
N ARG A 139 -18.74 5.61 5.29
CA ARG A 139 -17.69 5.00 4.46
C ARG A 139 -18.21 3.86 3.59
N SER A 140 -19.05 2.98 4.16
CA SER A 140 -19.69 1.89 3.42
C SER A 140 -20.58 2.40 2.27
N LYS A 141 -21.32 3.49 2.50
CA LYS A 141 -22.14 4.14 1.48
C LYS A 141 -21.27 4.67 0.32
N ILE A 142 -20.18 5.37 0.64
CA ILE A 142 -19.24 5.89 -0.37
C ILE A 142 -18.64 4.74 -1.21
N TYR A 143 -18.23 3.64 -0.58
CA TYR A 143 -17.71 2.48 -1.32
C TYR A 143 -18.73 1.87 -2.28
N LYS A 144 -20.00 1.76 -1.88
CA LYS A 144 -21.08 1.27 -2.74
C LYS A 144 -21.33 2.22 -3.92
N GLU A 145 -21.28 3.53 -3.68
CA GLU A 145 -21.45 4.55 -4.72
C GLU A 145 -20.28 4.58 -5.70
N MET A 146 -19.05 4.33 -5.24
CA MET A 146 -17.87 4.24 -6.10
C MET A 146 -17.84 2.95 -6.95
N LYS A 147 -18.35 1.84 -6.44
CA LYS A 147 -18.17 0.49 -7.01
C LYS A 147 -18.50 0.38 -8.51
N PRO A 148 -19.57 0.99 -9.06
CA PRO A 148 -19.90 0.92 -10.49
C PRO A 148 -18.85 1.57 -11.41
N PHE A 149 -18.04 2.48 -10.88
CA PHE A 149 -17.02 3.21 -11.63
C PHE A 149 -15.64 2.54 -11.57
N LEU A 150 -15.51 1.45 -10.81
CA LEU A 150 -14.25 0.76 -10.62
C LEU A 150 -14.15 -0.47 -11.54
N PRO A 151 -12.93 -0.90 -11.90
CA PRO A 151 -12.73 -2.16 -12.60
C PRO A 151 -13.38 -3.32 -11.83
N ALA A 152 -14.03 -4.24 -12.54
CA ALA A 152 -14.82 -5.32 -11.95
C ALA A 152 -14.03 -6.13 -10.88
N LYS A 153 -12.72 -6.32 -11.12
CA LYS A 153 -11.78 -7.04 -10.25
C LYS A 153 -11.53 -6.42 -8.87
N ILE A 154 -11.84 -5.13 -8.67
CA ILE A 154 -11.57 -4.46 -7.40
C ILE A 154 -12.63 -4.84 -6.37
N THR A 155 -12.27 -5.66 -5.37
CA THR A 155 -13.17 -6.00 -4.27
C THR A 155 -13.34 -4.82 -3.31
N GLN A 156 -14.42 -4.83 -2.52
CA GLN A 156 -14.64 -3.79 -1.52
C GLN A 156 -13.53 -3.77 -0.45
N ASP A 157 -12.97 -4.93 -0.10
CA ASP A 157 -11.86 -5.01 0.85
C ASP A 157 -10.56 -4.45 0.27
N ASN A 158 -10.29 -4.68 -1.03
CA ASN A 158 -9.18 -4.03 -1.71
C ASN A 158 -9.34 -2.51 -1.71
N LEU A 159 -10.55 -2.02 -1.99
CA LEU A 159 -10.87 -0.58 -1.96
C LEU A 159 -10.64 0.02 -0.57
N ARG A 160 -11.08 -0.66 0.50
CA ARG A 160 -10.83 -0.25 1.89
C ARG A 160 -9.34 -0.17 2.20
N LYS A 161 -8.55 -1.18 1.82
CA LYS A 161 -7.09 -1.19 2.00
C LYS A 161 -6.43 -0.03 1.26
N LYS A 162 -6.83 0.22 0.01
CA LYS A 162 -6.35 1.37 -0.78
C LYS A 162 -6.73 2.71 -0.16
N THR A 163 -7.94 2.83 0.38
CA THR A 163 -8.39 4.04 1.09
C THR A 163 -7.56 4.30 2.34
N LEU A 164 -7.29 3.25 3.13
CA LEU A 164 -6.41 3.38 4.30
C LEU A 164 -5.00 3.82 3.91
N ARG A 165 -4.47 3.29 2.80
CA ARG A 165 -3.18 3.70 2.24
C ARG A 165 -3.20 5.13 1.70
N ALA A 166 -4.30 5.58 1.11
CA ALA A 166 -4.43 6.94 0.61
C ALA A 166 -4.49 7.97 1.74
N ARG A 167 -5.17 7.63 2.85
CA ARG A 167 -5.24 8.47 4.06
C ARG A 167 -3.88 8.80 4.63
N LYS A 168 -2.95 7.85 4.50
CA LYS A 168 -1.56 8.02 4.84
C LYS A 168 -0.94 9.23 4.09
N HIS A 169 -1.11 9.32 2.77
CA HIS A 169 -0.68 10.49 1.99
C HIS A 169 -1.38 11.79 2.41
N LEU A 170 -2.68 11.75 2.72
CA LEU A 170 -3.40 12.91 3.26
C LEU A 170 -2.84 13.37 4.60
N THR A 171 -2.48 12.45 5.51
CA THR A 171 -1.87 12.81 6.79
C THR A 171 -0.51 13.47 6.58
N LEU A 172 0.35 12.88 5.74
CA LEU A 172 1.71 13.38 5.55
C LEU A 172 1.75 14.72 4.79
N PHE A 173 0.95 14.90 3.74
CA PHE A 173 0.97 16.10 2.90
C PHE A 173 -0.20 17.06 3.16
N GLY A 174 -1.07 16.75 4.11
CA GLY A 174 -2.24 17.56 4.46
C GLY A 174 -1.94 18.73 5.38
N LYS A 175 -3.00 19.34 5.89
CA LYS A 175 -2.95 20.57 6.72
C LYS A 175 -2.05 20.45 7.96
N ASN A 176 -1.89 19.25 8.50
CA ASN A 176 -1.10 18.97 9.71
C ASN A 176 0.26 18.31 9.42
N GLY A 177 0.59 18.11 8.14
CA GLY A 177 1.82 17.46 7.72
C GLY A 177 2.83 18.44 7.11
N VAL A 178 3.62 17.95 6.16
CA VAL A 178 4.69 18.74 5.51
C VAL A 178 4.17 19.70 4.44
N GLY A 179 2.91 19.56 4.01
CA GLY A 179 2.27 20.40 3.00
C GLY A 179 2.26 19.79 1.59
N ILE A 180 1.18 20.04 0.85
CA ILE A 180 0.96 19.48 -0.49
C ILE A 180 2.00 19.98 -1.52
N ASP A 181 2.50 21.20 -1.33
CA ASP A 181 3.52 21.81 -2.19
C ASP A 181 4.84 21.04 -2.18
N LYS A 182 5.06 20.19 -1.15
CA LYS A 182 6.25 19.37 -1.00
C LYS A 182 6.27 18.10 -1.83
N ILE A 183 5.13 17.64 -2.36
CA ILE A 183 5.06 16.43 -3.21
C ILE A 183 6.03 16.54 -4.39
N LYS A 184 6.21 17.75 -4.95
CA LYS A 184 7.13 18.02 -6.09
C LYS A 184 8.62 17.79 -5.78
N LEU A 185 8.99 17.63 -4.51
CA LEU A 185 10.37 17.39 -4.07
C LEU A 185 10.65 15.90 -3.85
N VAL A 186 9.60 15.07 -3.84
CA VAL A 186 9.70 13.67 -3.43
C VAL A 186 10.14 12.80 -4.60
N SER A 187 11.15 11.96 -4.39
CA SER A 187 11.58 10.95 -5.37
C SER A 187 11.07 9.53 -5.05
N TYR A 188 10.71 9.28 -3.78
CA TYR A 188 10.15 8.01 -3.33
C TYR A 188 8.74 7.75 -3.87
N SER A 189 8.41 6.49 -4.08
CA SER A 189 7.07 6.10 -4.54
C SER A 189 6.01 6.26 -3.47
N ALA A 190 4.75 6.42 -3.89
CA ALA A 190 3.59 6.39 -2.98
C ALA A 190 3.58 5.09 -2.13
N THR A 191 4.01 3.98 -2.73
CA THR A 191 4.05 2.69 -2.03
C THR A 191 5.05 2.68 -0.89
N GLU A 192 6.26 3.20 -1.09
CA GLU A 192 7.30 3.28 -0.06
C GLU A 192 6.90 4.21 1.07
N ILE A 193 6.44 5.42 0.73
CA ILE A 193 5.96 6.40 1.72
C ILE A 193 4.84 5.82 2.58
N SER A 194 3.92 5.05 1.98
CA SER A 194 2.80 4.47 2.72
C SER A 194 3.18 3.32 3.66
N LYS A 195 4.40 2.77 3.56
CA LYS A 195 4.91 1.76 4.50
C LYS A 195 5.41 2.41 5.79
N LEU A 196 5.77 3.69 5.76
CA LEU A 196 6.16 4.42 6.95
C LEU A 196 5.06 4.41 8.01
N ILE A 197 5.49 4.39 9.26
CA ILE A 197 4.65 4.46 10.44
C ILE A 197 4.69 5.92 10.90
N TYR A 198 3.53 6.56 10.93
CA TYR A 198 3.33 7.93 11.41
C TYR A 198 1.91 8.10 11.93
#